data_AF-A0A3B8VZP8-F1
#
_entry.id   AF-A0A3B8VZP8-F1
#
_cell.length_a   1.000
_cell.length_b   1.000
_cell.length_c   1.000
_cell.angle_alpha   90.00
_cell.angle_beta   90.00
_cell.angle_gamma   90.00
#
_symmetry.space_group_name_H-M   'P 1'
#
loop_
_entity.id
_entity.type
_entity.pdbx_description
1 polymer ?
#
loop_
_entity_poly.entity_id
_entity_poly.type
_entity_poly.pdbx_seq_one_letter_code
_entity_poly.pdbx_strand_id
1 'polypeptide(L)'
;MPLIQDKPSKLASFSFEEKQEIYHILSEFCTENKLSLFEKNIKNRTKHLTVVLEDIEHPHNASAVMRSCDCFGIQDLYILEREHQFKVSPGPTSGAEKWIDYHRFG
;
A
#
# COMPACT_ATOMS: atom_id res chain seq x y z
N MET A 1 -12.07 14.34 -12.36
CA MET A 1 -12.15 12.86 -12.45
C MET A 1 -11.83 12.45 -13.89
N PRO A 2 -10.59 12.02 -14.15
CA PRO A 2 -10.33 10.93 -15.08
C PRO A 2 -9.61 9.77 -14.38
N LEU A 3 -10.29 8.62 -14.44
CA LEU A 3 -9.80 7.26 -14.67
C LEU A 3 -8.44 6.86 -14.08
N ILE A 4 -8.53 6.28 -12.89
CA ILE A 4 -7.65 5.25 -12.33
C ILE A 4 -7.26 4.25 -13.44
N GLN A 5 -6.01 4.23 -13.86
CA GLN A 5 -5.41 3.09 -14.56
C GLN A 5 -4.65 2.20 -13.58
N ASP A 6 -5.27 1.85 -12.46
CA ASP A 6 -4.92 0.60 -11.80
C ASP A 6 -5.69 -0.50 -12.53
N LYS A 7 -4.97 -1.29 -13.33
CA LYS A 7 -5.51 -2.56 -13.81
C LYS A 7 -6.02 -3.29 -12.56
N PRO A 8 -7.34 -3.58 -12.43
CA PRO A 8 -7.86 -4.17 -11.21
C PRO A 8 -7.07 -5.43 -10.96
N SER A 9 -6.44 -5.51 -9.78
CA SER A 9 -5.73 -6.72 -9.38
C SER A 9 -6.71 -7.89 -9.54
N LYS A 10 -6.24 -9.07 -9.93
CA LYS A 10 -7.09 -10.27 -9.97
C LYS A 10 -7.81 -10.52 -8.63
N LEU A 11 -7.31 -9.93 -7.54
CA LEU A 11 -7.94 -9.94 -6.22
C LEU A 11 -9.23 -9.12 -6.16
N ALA A 12 -9.36 -8.03 -6.93
CA ALA A 12 -10.55 -7.20 -6.95
C ALA A 12 -11.79 -7.93 -7.49
N SER A 13 -11.60 -8.94 -8.36
CA SER A 13 -12.70 -9.73 -8.92
C SER A 13 -13.22 -10.84 -8.02
N PHE A 14 -12.49 -11.22 -6.95
CA PHE A 14 -12.93 -12.27 -6.03
C PHE A 14 -13.94 -11.74 -5.00
N SER A 15 -14.92 -12.57 -4.66
CA SER A 15 -15.84 -12.37 -3.54
C SER A 15 -15.09 -12.35 -2.20
N PHE A 16 -15.79 -11.97 -1.13
CA PHE A 16 -15.20 -11.99 0.20
C PHE A 16 -14.85 -13.41 0.66
N GLU A 17 -15.73 -14.36 0.37
CA GLU A 17 -15.58 -15.77 0.71
C GLU A 17 -14.39 -16.39 -0.04
N GLU A 18 -14.26 -16.12 -1.35
CA GLU A 18 -13.12 -16.56 -2.15
C GLU A 18 -11.80 -15.99 -1.61
N LYS A 19 -11.78 -14.72 -1.17
CA LYS A 19 -10.60 -14.11 -0.54
C LYS A 19 -10.25 -14.78 0.78
N GLN A 20 -11.23 -15.14 1.60
CA GLN A 20 -11.02 -15.86 2.85
C GLN A 20 -10.44 -17.27 2.60
N GLU A 21 -10.94 -17.97 1.59
CA GLU A 21 -10.44 -19.29 1.21
C GLU A 21 -8.98 -19.21 0.71
N ILE A 22 -8.69 -18.25 -0.17
CA ILE A 22 -7.31 -17.98 -0.62
C ILE A 22 -6.40 -17.64 0.56
N TYR A 23 -6.86 -16.80 1.49
CA TYR A 23 -6.09 -16.46 2.70
C TYR A 23 -5.76 -17.71 3.52
N HIS A 24 -6.74 -18.60 3.74
CA HIS A 24 -6.52 -19.82 4.50
C HIS A 24 -5.45 -20.71 3.84
N ILE A 25 -5.59 -20.96 2.53
CA ILE A 25 -4.63 -21.76 1.75
C ILE A 25 -3.23 -21.14 1.81
N LEU A 26 -3.09 -19.83 1.55
CA LEU A 26 -1.79 -19.16 1.55
C LEU A 26 -1.14 -19.11 2.94
N SER A 27 -1.96 -19.08 3.99
CA SER A 27 -1.48 -19.05 5.37
C SER A 27 -0.76 -20.34 5.77
N GLU A 28 -1.15 -21.49 5.21
CA GLU A 28 -0.48 -22.77 5.46
C GLU A 28 0.99 -22.79 5.00
N PHE A 29 1.36 -21.94 4.05
CA PHE A 29 2.74 -21.80 3.57
C PHE A 29 3.57 -20.78 4.36
N CYS A 30 2.96 -20.08 5.33
CA CYS A 30 3.62 -19.09 6.16
C CYS A 30 4.09 -19.67 7.49
N THR A 31 5.21 -19.15 8.00
CA THR A 31 5.64 -19.49 9.36
C THR A 31 4.74 -18.82 10.38
N GLU A 32 4.62 -19.43 11.57
CA GLU A 32 3.85 -18.88 12.69
C GLU A 32 4.27 -17.44 13.04
N ASN A 33 5.57 -17.16 13.01
CA ASN A 33 6.08 -15.81 13.25
C ASN A 33 5.56 -14.79 12.22
N LYS A 34 5.51 -15.16 10.92
CA LYS A 34 4.97 -14.25 9.90
C LYS A 34 3.47 -14.04 10.10
N LEU A 35 2.70 -15.11 10.31
CA LEU A 35 1.25 -15.02 10.53
C LEU A 35 0.91 -14.16 11.75
N SER A 36 1.60 -14.36 12.87
CA SER A 36 1.38 -13.55 14.08
C SER A 36 1.68 -12.07 13.87
N LEU A 37 2.71 -11.73 13.09
CA LEU A 37 2.99 -10.34 12.71
C LEU A 37 1.89 -9.74 11.83
N PHE A 38 1.36 -10.51 10.86
CA PHE A 38 0.23 -10.09 10.03
C PHE A 38 -1.00 -9.77 10.89
N GLU A 39 -1.43 -10.72 11.72
CA GLU A 39 -2.60 -10.60 12.60
C GLU A 39 -2.47 -9.45 13.60
N LYS A 40 -1.25 -9.17 14.07
CA LYS A 40 -0.96 -8.02 14.93
C LYS A 40 -1.06 -6.70 14.16
N ASN A 41 -0.43 -6.60 12.98
CA ASN A 41 -0.28 -5.34 12.28
C ASN A 41 -1.57 -4.91 11.55
N ILE A 42 -2.33 -5.87 10.98
CA ILE A 42 -3.55 -5.56 10.22
C ILE A 42 -4.60 -4.83 11.07
N LYS A 43 -4.68 -5.15 12.37
CA LYS A 43 -5.59 -4.52 13.34
C LYS A 43 -5.27 -3.05 13.62
N ASN A 44 -4.04 -2.61 13.30
CA ASN A 44 -3.58 -1.25 13.50
C ASN A 44 -3.62 -0.42 12.21
N ARG A 45 -4.14 -0.97 11.11
CA ARG A 45 -4.34 -0.21 9.87
C ARG A 45 -5.56 0.70 9.98
N THR A 46 -5.46 1.90 9.41
CA THR A 46 -6.53 2.91 9.42
C THR A 46 -6.76 3.53 8.05
N LYS A 47 -8.03 3.78 7.75
CA LYS A 47 -8.51 4.62 6.64
C LYS A 47 -9.20 5.90 7.13
N HIS A 48 -9.07 6.23 8.42
CA HIS A 48 -9.65 7.45 9.01
C HIS A 48 -8.78 8.69 8.79
N LEU A 49 -7.50 8.50 8.47
CA LEU A 49 -6.54 9.54 8.13
C LEU A 49 -5.78 9.09 6.88
N THR A 50 -5.45 10.03 6.01
CA THR A 50 -4.64 9.79 4.81
C THR A 50 -3.63 10.92 4.60
N VAL A 51 -2.64 10.67 3.75
CA VAL A 51 -1.61 11.63 3.34
C VAL A 51 -1.79 11.94 1.86
N VAL A 52 -1.61 13.21 1.50
CA VAL A 52 -1.57 13.67 0.12
C VAL A 52 -0.17 14.20 -0.18
N LEU A 53 0.44 13.74 -1.27
CA LEU A 53 1.68 14.28 -1.81
C LEU A 53 1.38 15.08 -3.06
N GLU A 54 1.77 16.35 -3.07
CA GLU A 54 1.60 17.25 -4.23
C GLU A 54 2.96 17.49 -4.90
N ASP A 55 3.05 17.14 -6.18
CA ASP A 55 4.15 17.40 -7.11
C ASP A 55 5.54 17.10 -6.53
N ILE A 56 5.66 15.92 -5.90
CA ILE A 56 6.88 15.51 -5.20
C ILE A 56 8.03 15.26 -6.18
N GLU A 57 9.04 16.13 -6.12
CA GLU A 57 10.19 16.08 -7.01
C GLU A 57 11.16 14.92 -6.70
N HIS A 58 11.48 14.73 -5.41
CA HIS A 58 12.58 13.87 -4.98
C HIS A 58 12.11 12.45 -4.58
N PRO A 59 12.52 11.38 -5.30
CA PRO A 59 12.05 10.01 -5.04
C PRO A 59 12.39 9.47 -3.65
N HIS A 60 13.49 9.94 -3.05
CA HIS A 60 13.87 9.59 -1.67
C HIS A 60 12.82 10.06 -0.65
N ASN A 61 12.25 11.25 -0.85
CA ASN A 61 11.25 11.81 0.05
C ASN A 61 9.93 11.04 -0.08
N ALA A 62 9.57 10.64 -1.30
CA ALA A 62 8.43 9.74 -1.53
C ALA A 62 8.60 8.41 -0.78
N SER A 63 9.79 7.80 -0.85
CA SER A 63 10.09 6.57 -0.09
C SER A 63 9.96 6.77 1.42
N ALA A 64 10.44 7.90 1.96
CA ALA A 64 10.37 8.20 3.38
C ALA A 64 8.93 8.41 3.87
N VAL A 65 8.09 9.09 3.07
CA VAL A 65 6.66 9.25 3.37
C VAL A 65 5.95 7.91 3.38
N MET A 66 6.19 7.07 2.36
CA MET A 66 5.56 5.75 2.26
C MET A 66 5.90 4.86 3.45
N ARG A 67 7.17 4.86 3.87
CA ARG A 67 7.61 4.16 5.09
C ARG A 67 6.95 4.73 6.36
N SER A 68 6.80 6.05 6.44
CA SER A 68 6.12 6.70 7.56
C SER A 68 4.65 6.27 7.63
N CYS A 69 3.96 6.25 6.49
CA CYS A 69 2.58 5.75 6.41
C CYS A 69 2.49 4.30 6.90
N ASP A 70 3.44 3.45 6.48
CA ASP A 70 3.50 2.06 6.92
C ASP A 70 3.68 1.91 8.44
N CYS A 71 4.63 2.66 9.01
CA CYS A 71 4.88 2.66 10.46
C CYS A 71 3.69 3.17 11.28
N PHE A 72 2.93 4.15 10.77
CA PHE A 72 1.77 4.72 11.46
C PHE A 72 0.45 4.00 11.15
N GLY A 73 0.48 2.95 10.33
CA GLY A 73 -0.71 2.18 9.97
C GLY A 73 -1.65 2.89 8.98
N ILE A 74 -1.22 3.97 8.34
CA ILE A 74 -2.00 4.64 7.29
C ILE A 74 -2.09 3.71 6.09
N GLN A 75 -3.30 3.42 5.59
CA GLN A 75 -3.48 2.47 4.49
C GLN A 75 -3.38 3.13 3.11
N ASP A 76 -3.98 4.31 2.95
CA ASP A 76 -4.14 4.99 1.66
C ASP A 76 -3.22 6.22 1.57
N LEU A 77 -2.51 6.36 0.45
CA LEU A 77 -1.66 7.51 0.09
C LEU A 77 -2.10 8.09 -1.26
N TYR A 78 -2.39 9.38 -1.34
CA TYR A 78 -2.81 10.04 -2.58
C TYR A 78 -1.67 10.90 -3.14
N ILE A 79 -1.43 10.82 -4.44
CA ILE A 79 -0.30 11.48 -5.10
C ILE A 79 -0.84 12.30 -6.27
N LEU A 80 -0.67 13.61 -6.19
CA LEU A 80 -1.03 14.57 -7.23
C LEU A 80 0.24 14.96 -7.99
N GLU A 81 0.30 14.66 -9.27
CA GLU A 81 1.44 14.90 -10.16
C GLU A 81 1.13 16.11 -11.04
N ARG A 82 2.10 17.01 -11.26
CA ARG A 82 1.98 18.11 -12.24
C ARG A 82 3.16 18.11 -13.20
N GLU A 83 4.31 18.55 -12.70
CA GLU A 83 5.56 18.61 -13.46
C GLU A 83 6.41 17.36 -13.18
N HIS A 84 6.30 16.82 -11.96
CA HIS A 84 7.10 15.70 -11.49
C HIS A 84 6.28 14.41 -11.42
N GLN A 85 6.79 13.38 -12.10
CA GLN A 85 6.23 12.03 -12.02
C GLN A 85 6.70 11.33 -10.74
N PHE A 86 5.75 10.73 -10.03
CA PHE A 86 5.96 9.94 -8.84
C PHE A 86 6.88 8.77 -9.12
N LYS A 87 7.96 8.72 -8.34
CA LYS A 87 8.93 7.64 -8.34
C LYS A 87 9.30 7.34 -6.90
N VAL A 88 9.53 6.06 -6.62
CA VAL A 88 10.02 5.60 -5.32
C VAL A 88 11.44 5.08 -5.52
N SER A 89 12.40 5.55 -4.72
CA SER A 89 13.76 5.02 -4.77
C SER A 89 13.78 3.59 -4.22
N PRO A 90 14.38 2.61 -4.94
CA PRO A 90 14.59 1.27 -4.41
C PRO A 90 15.63 1.32 -3.27
N GLY A 91 15.30 0.70 -2.13
CA GLY A 91 16.14 0.67 -0.93
C GLY A 91 15.47 1.32 0.29
N PRO A 92 15.24 2.65 0.30
CA PRO A 92 14.68 3.35 1.46
C PRO A 92 13.25 2.94 1.85
N THR A 93 12.45 2.44 0.90
CA THR A 93 11.09 1.95 1.18
C THR A 93 11.09 0.68 2.03
N SER A 94 12.15 -0.13 1.96
CA SER A 94 12.27 -1.40 2.69
C SER A 94 11.05 -2.33 2.51
N GLY A 95 10.37 -2.27 1.36
CA GLY A 95 9.18 -3.08 1.09
C GLY A 95 7.85 -2.46 1.54
N ALA A 96 7.87 -1.26 2.15
CA ALA A 96 6.66 -0.54 2.57
C ALA A 96 5.68 -0.31 1.40
N GLU A 97 6.19 -0.19 0.17
CA GLU A 97 5.38 -0.02 -1.04
C GLU A 97 4.42 -1.19 -1.32
N LYS A 98 4.63 -2.34 -0.68
CA LYS A 98 3.78 -3.52 -0.83
C LYS A 98 2.60 -3.53 0.14
N TRP A 99 2.63 -2.67 1.15
CA TRP A 99 1.64 -2.65 2.25
C TRP A 99 0.76 -1.40 2.25
N ILE A 100 1.12 -0.40 1.45
CA ILE A 100 0.40 0.86 1.28
C ILE A 100 -0.31 0.85 -0.07
N ASP A 101 -1.60 1.18 -0.04
CA ASP A 101 -2.35 1.46 -1.26
C ASP A 101 -2.04 2.90 -1.66
N TYR A 102 -1.47 3.12 -2.84
CA TYR A 102 -1.21 4.47 -3.34
C TYR A 102 -1.96 4.75 -4.63
N HIS A 103 -2.52 5.96 -4.71
CA HIS A 103 -3.37 6.41 -5.79
C HIS A 103 -2.74 7.62 -6.46
N ARG A 104 -2.59 7.56 -7.78
CA ARG A 104 -1.93 8.61 -8.56
C ARG A 104 -2.95 9.37 -9.40
N PHE A 105 -2.80 10.69 -9.43
CA PHE A 105 -3.62 11.63 -10.18
C PHE A 105 -2.67 12.59 -10.89
N GLY A 106 -2.86 12.80 -12.18
CA GLY A 106 -2.13 13.77 -13.00
C GLY A 106 -3.01 14.33 -14.09
#